data_AF-A0A7R9I790-F1
#
_entry.id   AF-A0A7R9I790-F1
#
_cell.length_a   1.000
_cell.length_b   1.000
_cell.length_c   1.000
_cell.angle_alpha   90.00
_cell.angle_beta   90.00
_cell.angle_gamma   90.00
#
_symmetry.space_group_name_H-M   'P 1'
#
loop_
_entity.id
_entity.type
_entity.pdbx_description
1 polymer ?
#
loop_
_entity_poly.entity_id
_entity_poly.type
_entity_poly.pdbx_seq_one_letter_code
_entity_poly.pdbx_strand_id
1 'polypeptide(L)'
;MIHKPDRVQFSILLTVVSQHVNRSFFVFQSHRKFSAPRHGSMGFYPKKRSSRHRGKVKAFPKDDPAKPVHLTAFLAYKAGMTHVVREADRPGSKVNKKEIVEPVTILEAPPMMVVGVVGYIETPHGLRSLINVWAEHLSEDCRRRFYKNWFKSKKKAFTKASKKWQDELGRKSIEKDFAKLIKYCKVIRVVAHTQMKLLKKRQKKAHIMEIQLNGGTIAQKVQWAREHFEKPVPISQVFSSDEMIDTISVTKGHGYKG
;
A
#
# COMPACT_ATOMS: atom_id res chain seq x y z
N MET A 1 -22.94 -43.87 90.77
CA MET A 1 -21.88 -44.53 89.97
C MET A 1 -21.20 -43.45 89.13
N ILE A 2 -20.35 -42.63 89.77
CA ILE A 2 -18.86 -42.67 89.73
C ILE A 2 -18.39 -42.29 88.31
N HIS A 3 -18.08 -41.04 87.92
CA HIS A 3 -17.24 -39.93 88.41
C HIS A 3 -15.71 -40.07 88.13
N LYS A 4 -15.28 -39.45 87.00
CA LYS A 4 -13.95 -38.85 86.63
C LYS A 4 -12.69 -39.75 86.77
N PRO A 5 -11.45 -39.42 86.29
CA PRO A 5 -10.89 -38.11 85.91
C PRO A 5 -9.93 -38.07 84.70
N ASP A 6 -9.39 -36.87 84.52
CA ASP A 6 -8.35 -36.37 83.61
C ASP A 6 -7.01 -37.14 83.56
N ARG A 7 -6.32 -37.06 82.42
CA ARG A 7 -4.84 -37.09 82.31
C ARG A 7 -4.42 -36.07 81.25
N VAL A 8 -4.01 -34.86 81.66
CA VAL A 8 -2.64 -34.43 82.00
C VAL A 8 -1.68 -34.56 80.80
N GLN A 9 -1.27 -33.39 80.31
CA GLN A 9 -0.20 -33.18 79.33
C GLN A 9 1.14 -33.74 79.80
N PHE A 10 1.90 -34.35 78.90
CA PHE A 10 3.36 -34.34 78.97
C PHE A 10 3.92 -33.85 77.64
N SER A 11 4.42 -32.62 77.68
CA SER A 11 5.30 -32.02 76.68
C SER A 11 6.68 -32.67 76.80
N ILE A 12 7.05 -33.50 75.84
CA ILE A 12 8.45 -33.84 75.58
C ILE A 12 8.84 -33.02 74.35
N LEU A 13 9.58 -31.94 74.60
CA LEU A 13 10.37 -31.25 73.58
C LEU A 13 11.42 -32.25 73.07
N LEU A 14 11.14 -32.90 71.95
CA LEU A 14 12.18 -33.46 71.11
C LEU A 14 12.32 -32.53 69.91
N THR A 15 13.35 -31.69 69.96
CA THR A 15 13.83 -30.89 68.83
C THR A 15 14.34 -31.84 67.76
N VAL A 16 13.43 -32.41 66.97
CA VAL A 16 13.80 -33.01 65.70
C VAL A 16 14.10 -31.82 64.78
N VAL A 17 15.40 -31.62 64.52
CA VAL A 17 15.87 -30.79 63.42
C VAL A 17 15.28 -31.39 62.16
N SER A 18 14.07 -30.95 61.79
CA SER A 18 13.49 -31.20 60.49
C SER A 18 14.38 -30.43 59.54
N GLN A 19 15.32 -31.15 58.91
CA GLN A 19 15.94 -30.70 57.69
C GLN A 19 14.78 -30.37 56.76
N HIS A 20 14.44 -29.09 56.66
CA HIS A 20 13.69 -28.54 55.54
C HIS A 20 14.57 -28.82 54.32
N VAL A 21 14.43 -30.02 53.77
CA VAL A 21 14.69 -30.25 52.37
C VAL A 21 13.73 -29.29 51.70
N ASN A 22 14.26 -28.13 51.30
CA ASN A 22 13.67 -27.29 50.27
C ASN A 22 13.59 -28.18 49.02
N ARG A 23 12.58 -29.06 48.98
CA ARG A 23 12.03 -29.57 47.75
C ARG A 23 11.45 -28.33 47.10
N SER A 24 12.29 -27.66 46.31
CA SER A 24 11.85 -26.83 45.22
C SER A 24 10.87 -27.66 44.42
N PHE A 25 9.59 -27.55 44.77
CA PHE A 25 8.49 -28.05 43.97
C PHE A 25 8.61 -27.32 42.64
N PHE A 26 9.30 -27.96 41.70
CA PHE A 26 9.17 -27.62 40.30
C PHE A 26 7.70 -27.84 39.97
N VAL A 27 6.92 -26.76 39.97
CA VAL A 27 5.56 -26.76 39.46
C VAL A 27 5.70 -27.03 37.97
N PHE A 28 5.56 -28.28 37.56
CA PHE A 28 5.37 -28.66 36.17
C PHE A 28 4.05 -28.02 35.72
N GLN A 29 4.13 -26.86 35.04
CA GLN A 29 2.94 -26.29 34.41
C GLN A 29 2.39 -27.32 33.41
N SER A 30 1.15 -27.73 33.64
CA SER A 30 0.43 -28.59 32.72
C SER A 30 0.21 -27.86 31.39
N HIS A 31 0.18 -28.64 30.31
CA HIS A 31 -0.15 -28.11 29.00
C HIS A 31 -1.55 -27.45 29.01
N ARG A 32 -1.79 -26.56 28.05
CA ARG A 32 -3.06 -25.84 27.93
C ARG A 32 -4.25 -26.82 27.94
N LYS A 33 -5.17 -26.64 28.90
CA LYS A 33 -6.30 -27.56 29.16
C LYS A 33 -7.21 -27.80 27.95
N PHE A 34 -7.44 -26.79 27.11
CA PHE A 34 -8.22 -26.90 25.87
C PHE A 34 -7.52 -26.17 24.73
N SER A 35 -7.42 -26.81 23.57
CA SER A 35 -6.91 -26.18 22.36
C SER A 35 -7.84 -25.06 21.91
N ALA A 36 -7.28 -23.89 21.56
CA ALA A 36 -8.03 -22.86 20.85
C ALA A 36 -7.16 -22.26 19.74
N PRO A 37 -7.76 -21.75 18.66
CA PRO A 37 -7.04 -21.02 17.63
C PRO A 37 -6.29 -19.81 18.20
N ARG A 38 -5.24 -19.39 17.50
CA ARG A 38 -4.50 -18.17 17.85
C ARG A 38 -5.37 -16.93 17.66
N HIS A 39 -5.31 -16.00 18.61
CA HIS A 39 -5.93 -14.69 18.47
C HIS A 39 -5.10 -13.77 17.57
N GLY A 40 -5.57 -13.62 16.33
CA GLY A 40 -5.01 -12.71 15.34
C GLY A 40 -3.86 -13.28 14.52
N SER A 41 -3.77 -12.83 13.27
CA SER A 41 -2.74 -13.25 12.32
C SER A 41 -1.40 -12.56 12.58
N MET A 42 -0.31 -13.34 12.54
CA MET A 42 1.07 -12.85 12.66
C MET A 42 1.60 -12.18 11.40
N GLY A 43 1.00 -12.45 10.24
CA GLY A 43 1.43 -11.83 8.96
C GLY A 43 1.23 -10.31 8.90
N PHE A 44 0.44 -9.75 9.82
CA PHE A 44 0.20 -8.31 9.93
C PHE A 44 1.00 -7.64 11.06
N TYR A 45 1.93 -8.36 11.70
CA TYR A 45 2.88 -7.74 12.62
C TYR A 45 4.04 -7.09 11.85
N PRO A 46 4.54 -5.91 12.30
CA PRO A 46 4.09 -5.13 13.45
C PRO A 46 2.81 -4.31 13.16
N LYS A 47 1.87 -4.30 14.12
CA LYS A 47 0.62 -3.51 14.07
C LYS A 47 0.83 -2.01 14.39
N LYS A 48 1.75 -1.37 13.66
CA LYS A 48 2.07 0.06 13.80
C LYS A 48 1.34 0.92 12.78
N ARG A 49 1.29 2.23 13.01
CA ARG A 49 0.77 3.19 12.02
C ARG A 49 1.61 3.13 10.74
N SER A 50 0.93 3.16 9.59
CA SER A 50 1.60 3.26 8.29
C SER A 50 2.43 4.54 8.21
N SER A 51 3.64 4.45 7.66
CA SER A 51 4.51 5.61 7.42
C SER A 51 4.00 6.50 6.29
N ARG A 52 3.23 5.92 5.35
CA ARG A 52 2.61 6.63 4.24
C ARG A 52 1.13 6.79 4.52
N HIS A 53 0.59 7.96 4.19
CA HIS A 53 -0.85 8.25 4.25
C HIS A 53 -1.66 7.55 3.15
N ARG A 54 -0.98 7.08 2.09
CA ARG A 54 -1.57 6.30 1.01
C ARG A 54 -1.05 4.86 1.02
N GLY A 55 -1.81 3.96 0.38
CA GLY A 55 -1.32 2.63 0.02
C GLY A 55 -0.06 2.70 -0.84
N LYS A 56 0.91 1.82 -0.55
CA LYS A 56 2.07 1.59 -1.42
C LYS A 56 1.84 0.26 -2.13
N VAL A 57 1.77 0.30 -3.46
CA VAL A 57 1.85 -0.91 -4.27
C VAL A 57 3.25 -1.51 -4.10
N LYS A 58 3.33 -2.69 -3.47
CA LYS A 58 4.61 -3.39 -3.22
C LYS A 58 4.97 -4.32 -4.36
N ALA A 59 3.96 -4.96 -4.95
CA ALA A 59 4.06 -5.82 -6.11
C ALA A 59 3.04 -5.33 -7.14
N PHE A 60 3.49 -5.18 -8.37
CA PHE A 60 2.63 -4.92 -9.51
C PHE A 60 2.26 -6.26 -10.18
N PRO A 61 1.22 -6.31 -11.02
CA PRO A 61 0.93 -7.48 -11.84
C PRO A 61 2.17 -7.92 -12.62
N LYS A 62 2.31 -9.23 -12.82
CA LYS A 62 3.39 -9.77 -13.65
C LYS A 62 3.25 -9.24 -15.08
N ASP A 63 4.37 -8.90 -15.67
CA ASP A 63 4.42 -8.34 -17.01
C ASP A 63 4.25 -9.44 -18.06
N ASP A 64 3.47 -9.15 -19.10
CA ASP A 64 3.19 -10.05 -20.21
C ASP A 64 3.42 -9.28 -21.52
N PRO A 65 4.53 -9.50 -22.23
CA PRO A 65 4.88 -8.76 -23.44
C PRO A 65 3.89 -8.91 -24.60
N ALA A 66 3.06 -9.95 -24.61
CA ALA A 66 2.09 -10.18 -25.69
C ALA A 66 0.91 -9.19 -25.66
N LYS A 67 0.61 -8.63 -24.48
CA LYS A 67 -0.48 -7.67 -24.31
C LYS A 67 -0.05 -6.26 -24.74
N PRO A 68 -1.00 -5.41 -25.17
CA PRO A 68 -0.71 -4.01 -25.44
C PRO A 68 -0.22 -3.29 -24.17
N VAL A 69 0.53 -2.21 -24.35
CA VAL A 69 1.04 -1.40 -23.23
C VAL A 69 -0.14 -0.79 -22.47
N HIS A 70 -0.23 -1.06 -21.17
CA HIS A 70 -1.28 -0.55 -20.29
C HIS A 70 -0.74 -0.19 -18.90
N LEU A 71 -1.50 0.63 -18.19
CA LEU A 71 -1.24 0.98 -16.80
C LEU A 71 -1.83 -0.08 -15.87
N THR A 72 -1.15 -0.33 -14.75
CA THR A 72 -1.54 -1.39 -13.82
C THR A 72 -2.23 -0.90 -12.54
N ALA A 73 -2.27 0.41 -12.30
CA ALA A 73 -2.77 0.95 -11.04
C ALA A 73 -3.31 2.38 -11.22
N PHE A 74 -4.22 2.76 -10.33
CA PHE A 74 -4.84 4.08 -10.30
C PHE A 74 -4.97 4.59 -8.86
N LEU A 75 -5.11 5.90 -8.68
CA LEU A 75 -5.46 6.50 -7.39
C LEU A 75 -6.88 7.03 -7.41
N ALA A 76 -7.72 6.47 -6.54
CA ALA A 76 -9.07 6.95 -6.29
C ALA A 76 -9.27 7.32 -4.82
N TYR A 77 -10.35 8.05 -4.53
CA TYR A 77 -10.69 8.55 -3.21
C TYR A 77 -12.06 8.00 -2.80
N LYS A 78 -12.13 7.40 -1.61
CA LYS A 78 -13.41 6.91 -1.09
C LYS A 78 -14.37 8.07 -0.83
N ALA A 79 -15.47 8.11 -1.58
CA ALA A 79 -16.51 9.14 -1.47
C ALA A 79 -17.60 8.72 -0.48
N GLY A 80 -17.99 7.44 -0.50
CA GLY A 80 -19.07 6.92 0.35
C GLY A 80 -19.33 5.45 0.13
N MET A 81 -20.45 4.97 0.68
CA MET A 81 -20.97 3.63 0.44
C MET A 81 -22.48 3.72 0.21
N THR A 82 -22.99 2.86 -0.66
CA THR A 82 -24.43 2.67 -0.90
C THR A 82 -24.70 1.17 -1.06
N HIS A 83 -25.93 0.80 -1.36
CA HIS A 83 -26.29 -0.55 -1.81
C HIS A 83 -26.82 -0.48 -3.23
N VAL A 84 -26.63 -1.55 -4.00
CA VAL A 84 -27.22 -1.74 -5.33
C VAL A 84 -28.06 -3.00 -5.33
N VAL A 85 -29.16 -2.96 -6.07
CA VAL A 85 -29.95 -4.15 -6.37
C VAL A 85 -29.48 -4.65 -7.74
N ARG A 86 -29.08 -5.92 -7.82
CA ARG A 86 -28.79 -6.59 -9.10
C ARG A 86 -29.35 -7.99 -9.11
N GLU A 87 -29.67 -8.49 -10.29
CA GLU A 87 -29.97 -9.89 -10.48
C GLU A 87 -28.67 -10.72 -10.39
N ALA A 88 -28.71 -11.81 -9.63
CA ALA A 88 -27.57 -12.70 -9.52
C ALA A 88 -27.61 -13.81 -10.57
N ASP A 89 -26.60 -13.84 -11.44
CA ASP A 89 -26.35 -14.95 -12.35
C ASP A 89 -25.25 -15.85 -11.78
N ARG A 90 -25.67 -16.86 -11.02
CA ARG A 90 -24.79 -17.86 -10.40
C ARG A 90 -25.47 -19.23 -10.45
N PRO A 91 -25.34 -19.98 -11.55
CA PRO A 91 -25.93 -21.32 -11.69
C PRO A 91 -25.57 -22.22 -10.49
N GLY A 92 -26.56 -22.94 -9.97
CA GLY A 92 -26.41 -23.81 -8.79
C GLY A 92 -26.57 -23.10 -7.43
N SER A 93 -26.65 -21.77 -7.40
CA SER A 93 -26.94 -21.02 -6.18
C SER A 93 -28.44 -20.88 -5.92
N LYS A 94 -28.87 -20.89 -4.64
CA LYS A 94 -30.27 -20.64 -4.24
C LYS A 94 -30.80 -19.25 -4.64
N VAL A 95 -29.87 -18.34 -4.90
CA VAL A 95 -30.13 -16.94 -5.27
C VAL A 95 -29.99 -16.68 -6.76
N ASN A 96 -29.81 -17.71 -7.59
CA ASN A 96 -29.74 -17.55 -9.04
C ASN A 96 -31.05 -16.95 -9.59
N LYS A 97 -30.95 -15.97 -10.51
CA LYS A 97 -32.07 -15.24 -11.10
C LYS A 97 -33.01 -14.56 -10.10
N LYS A 98 -32.46 -14.16 -8.95
CA LYS A 98 -33.16 -13.37 -7.94
C LYS A 98 -32.44 -12.05 -7.73
N GLU A 99 -33.20 -11.04 -7.33
CA GLU A 99 -32.66 -9.76 -6.92
C GLU A 99 -31.89 -9.91 -5.60
N ILE A 100 -30.67 -9.39 -5.58
CA ILE A 100 -29.82 -9.33 -4.38
C ILE A 100 -29.42 -7.89 -4.15
N VAL A 101 -29.47 -7.48 -2.88
CA VAL A 101 -28.94 -6.21 -2.42
C VAL A 101 -27.48 -6.40 -2.00
N GLU A 102 -26.54 -5.78 -2.71
CA GLU A 102 -25.12 -5.83 -2.40
C GLU A 102 -24.59 -4.45 -1.96
N PRO A 103 -23.83 -4.37 -0.85
CA PRO A 103 -23.20 -3.12 -0.44
C PRO A 103 -22.04 -2.78 -1.37
N VAL A 104 -21.99 -1.54 -1.85
CA VAL A 104 -20.94 -1.03 -2.75
C VAL A 104 -20.25 0.19 -2.15
N THR A 105 -18.97 0.33 -2.44
CA THR A 105 -18.20 1.54 -2.09
C THR A 105 -18.02 2.40 -3.33
N ILE A 106 -18.38 3.67 -3.22
CA ILE A 106 -18.21 4.64 -4.30
C ILE A 106 -16.81 5.26 -4.16
N LEU A 107 -16.00 5.11 -5.21
CA LEU A 107 -14.65 5.68 -5.32
C LEU A 107 -14.67 6.78 -6.38
N GLU A 108 -14.36 8.02 -5.98
CA GLU A 108 -14.18 9.14 -6.90
C GLU A 108 -12.76 9.09 -7.47
N ALA A 109 -12.66 9.01 -8.80
CA ALA A 109 -11.41 8.78 -9.52
C ALA A 109 -11.13 9.93 -10.51
N PRO A 110 -10.59 11.07 -10.03
CA PRO A 110 -10.24 12.17 -10.93
C PRO A 110 -9.11 11.74 -11.88
N PRO A 111 -9.10 12.20 -13.14
CA PRO A 111 -8.07 11.83 -14.10
C PRO A 111 -6.66 12.11 -13.57
N MET A 112 -5.75 11.15 -13.73
CA MET A 112 -4.36 11.32 -13.31
C MET A 112 -3.53 11.96 -14.42
N MET A 113 -2.63 12.87 -14.08
CA MET A 113 -1.70 13.45 -15.04
C MET A 113 -0.38 12.68 -14.99
N VAL A 114 0.09 12.25 -16.15
CA VAL A 114 1.41 11.62 -16.29
C VAL A 114 2.46 12.73 -16.43
N VAL A 115 3.47 12.72 -15.55
CA VAL A 115 4.46 13.82 -15.44
C VAL A 115 5.91 13.37 -15.52
N GLY A 116 6.16 12.07 -15.64
CA GLY A 116 7.52 11.57 -15.79
C GLY A 116 7.56 10.06 -15.95
N VAL A 117 8.76 9.54 -16.19
CA VAL A 117 9.06 8.11 -16.32
C VAL A 117 10.30 7.78 -15.51
N VAL A 118 10.30 6.61 -14.90
CA VAL A 118 11.38 6.04 -14.10
C VAL A 118 11.72 4.68 -14.69
N GLY A 119 12.99 4.50 -15.05
CA GLY A 119 13.51 3.20 -15.46
C GLY A 119 14.15 2.46 -14.30
N TYR A 120 13.87 1.16 -14.20
CA TYR A 120 14.49 0.26 -13.25
C TYR A 120 15.38 -0.75 -13.97
N ILE A 121 16.62 -0.85 -13.51
CA ILE A 121 17.58 -1.88 -13.91
C ILE A 121 17.52 -3.02 -12.89
N GLU A 122 17.62 -4.25 -13.38
CA GLU A 122 17.77 -5.43 -12.54
C GLU A 122 19.24 -5.56 -12.11
N THR A 123 19.45 -5.64 -10.80
CA THR A 123 20.76 -5.89 -10.20
C THR A 123 20.66 -7.15 -9.35
N PRO A 124 21.79 -7.79 -8.97
CA PRO A 124 21.77 -8.96 -8.09
C PRO A 124 21.06 -8.71 -6.75
N HIS A 125 20.98 -7.45 -6.30
CA HIS A 125 20.29 -7.05 -5.07
C HIS A 125 18.84 -6.60 -5.29
N GLY A 126 18.31 -6.75 -6.50
CA GLY A 126 16.95 -6.36 -6.90
C GLY A 126 16.90 -5.18 -7.87
N LEU A 127 15.69 -4.63 -8.04
CA LEU A 127 15.45 -3.51 -8.96
C LEU A 127 15.98 -2.19 -8.39
N ARG A 128 16.85 -1.51 -9.14
CA ARG A 128 17.38 -0.18 -8.81
C ARG A 128 16.89 0.87 -9.81
N SER A 129 16.49 2.05 -9.34
CA SER A 129 16.15 3.16 -10.23
C SER A 129 17.40 3.66 -10.95
N LEU A 130 17.38 3.62 -12.28
CA LEU A 130 18.50 4.06 -13.12
C LEU A 130 18.37 5.55 -13.43
N ILE A 131 17.30 5.94 -14.11
CA ILE A 131 17.08 7.30 -14.63
C ILE A 131 15.62 7.69 -14.44
N ASN A 132 15.40 8.97 -14.12
CA ASN A 132 14.10 9.60 -14.02
C ASN A 132 14.03 10.76 -15.02
N VAL A 133 13.14 10.65 -16.01
CA VAL A 133 12.86 11.74 -16.96
C VAL A 133 11.53 12.38 -16.58
N TRP A 134 11.49 13.70 -16.52
CA TRP A 134 10.29 14.46 -16.18
C TRP A 134 9.78 15.23 -17.39
N ALA A 135 8.48 15.44 -17.45
CA ALA A 135 7.82 16.27 -18.45
C ALA A 135 8.25 17.74 -18.36
N GLU A 136 7.93 18.52 -19.39
CA GLU A 136 8.30 19.93 -19.46
C GLU A 136 7.46 20.77 -18.49
N HIS A 137 6.14 20.60 -18.56
CA HIS A 137 5.18 21.35 -17.78
C HIS A 137 4.65 20.51 -16.61
N LEU A 138 5.10 20.83 -15.40
CA LEU A 138 4.56 20.25 -14.17
C LEU A 138 3.54 21.20 -13.53
N SER A 139 2.34 20.67 -13.28
CA SER A 139 1.27 21.39 -12.58
C SER A 139 1.73 21.90 -11.20
N GLU A 140 1.16 23.04 -10.77
CA GLU A 140 1.43 23.60 -9.44
C GLU A 140 1.13 22.59 -8.31
N ASP A 141 0.06 21.80 -8.49
CA ASP A 141 -0.39 20.82 -7.50
C ASP A 141 0.60 19.66 -7.34
N CYS A 142 1.26 19.27 -8.43
CA CYS A 142 2.38 18.33 -8.41
C CYS A 142 3.60 18.94 -7.71
N ARG A 143 3.97 20.18 -8.06
CA ARG A 143 5.11 20.91 -7.45
C ARG A 143 4.92 21.11 -5.95
N ARG A 144 3.67 21.30 -5.49
CA ARG A 144 3.30 21.32 -4.05
C ARG A 144 3.70 20.06 -3.30
N ARG A 145 3.88 18.91 -3.98
CA ARG A 145 4.35 17.68 -3.32
C ARG A 145 5.73 17.85 -2.67
N PHE A 146 6.60 18.60 -3.33
CA PHE A 146 8.01 18.80 -2.98
C PHE A 146 8.25 19.87 -1.91
N TYR A 147 7.19 20.55 -1.47
CA TYR A 147 7.26 21.52 -0.38
C TYR A 147 6.43 21.07 0.83
N LYS A 148 6.96 21.33 2.02
CA LYS A 148 6.16 21.25 3.26
C LYS A 148 5.30 22.50 3.41
N ASN A 149 5.93 23.68 3.31
CA ASN A 149 5.23 24.96 3.29
C ASN A 149 5.32 25.60 1.90
N TRP A 150 4.23 25.53 1.14
CA TRP A 150 4.17 26.07 -0.23
C TRP A 150 4.22 27.60 -0.26
N PHE A 151 3.47 28.26 0.62
CA PHE A 151 3.27 29.72 0.57
C PHE A 151 4.50 30.50 1.04
N LYS A 152 5.31 29.94 1.96
CA LYS A 152 6.58 30.55 2.39
C LYS A 152 7.76 30.25 1.44
N SER A 153 7.56 29.40 0.43
CA SER A 153 8.65 28.96 -0.45
C SER A 153 8.76 29.82 -1.71
N LYS A 154 9.97 29.92 -2.28
CA LYS A 154 10.21 30.58 -3.57
C LYS A 154 9.69 29.79 -4.79
N LYS A 155 9.05 28.62 -4.57
CA LYS A 155 8.46 27.76 -5.63
C LYS A 155 9.41 27.52 -6.82
N LYS A 156 10.64 27.09 -6.57
CA LYS A 156 11.67 26.80 -7.59
C LYS A 156 11.80 25.32 -7.99
N ALA A 157 10.94 24.42 -7.50
CA ALA A 157 10.98 23.00 -7.87
C ALA A 157 10.76 22.84 -9.38
N PHE A 158 11.57 22.00 -10.03
CA PHE A 158 11.54 21.69 -11.46
C PHE A 158 11.82 22.85 -12.43
N THR A 159 12.11 24.08 -11.98
CA THR A 159 12.36 25.19 -12.91
C THR A 159 13.57 24.95 -13.84
N LYS A 160 14.65 24.37 -13.31
CA LYS A 160 15.80 23.97 -14.13
C LYS A 160 15.50 22.79 -15.04
N ALA A 161 14.64 21.86 -14.61
CA ALA A 161 14.29 20.69 -15.39
C ALA A 161 13.41 21.06 -16.60
N SER A 162 12.43 21.94 -16.40
CA SER A 162 11.60 22.48 -17.49
C SER A 162 12.42 23.26 -18.51
N LYS A 163 13.39 24.07 -18.06
CA LYS A 163 14.28 24.81 -18.98
C LYS A 163 15.11 23.90 -19.91
N LYS A 164 15.48 22.69 -19.46
CA LYS A 164 16.22 21.74 -20.30
C LYS A 164 15.44 21.29 -21.54
N TRP A 165 14.11 21.36 -21.52
CA TRP A 165 13.30 21.04 -22.70
C TRP A 165 13.35 22.15 -23.75
N GLN A 166 13.63 23.39 -23.34
CA GLN A 166 13.75 24.55 -24.21
C GLN A 166 15.14 24.63 -24.86
N ASP A 167 16.18 24.22 -24.15
CA ASP A 167 17.57 24.22 -24.63
C ASP A 167 17.86 23.02 -25.56
N GLU A 168 18.53 23.25 -26.71
CA GLU A 168 18.86 22.17 -27.66
C GLU A 168 19.78 21.09 -27.03
N LEU A 169 20.79 21.52 -26.27
CA LEU A 169 21.67 20.61 -25.52
C LEU A 169 20.91 19.82 -24.45
N GLY A 170 19.89 20.44 -23.84
CA GLY A 170 19.05 19.81 -22.84
C GLY A 170 18.16 18.72 -23.46
N ARG A 171 17.55 18.99 -24.61
CA ARG A 171 16.77 18.00 -25.39
C ARG A 171 17.64 16.80 -25.79
N LYS A 172 18.85 17.04 -26.31
CA LYS A 172 19.82 15.96 -26.62
C LYS A 172 20.17 15.13 -25.38
N SER A 173 20.28 15.75 -24.21
CA SER A 173 20.51 15.01 -22.95
C SER A 173 19.31 14.15 -22.56
N ILE A 174 18.09 14.65 -22.74
CA ILE A 174 16.86 13.91 -22.45
C ILE A 174 16.69 12.72 -23.40
N GLU A 175 16.98 12.91 -24.69
CA GLU A 175 16.96 11.83 -25.68
C GLU A 175 17.99 10.74 -25.38
N LYS A 176 19.19 11.12 -24.94
CA LYS A 176 20.19 10.16 -24.43
C LYS A 176 19.67 9.38 -23.23
N ASP A 177 18.94 10.04 -22.34
CA ASP A 177 18.35 9.38 -21.18
C ASP A 177 17.23 8.41 -21.57
N PHE A 178 16.38 8.76 -22.55
CA PHE A 178 15.42 7.81 -23.15
C PHE A 178 16.12 6.61 -23.81
N ALA A 179 17.21 6.83 -24.54
CA ALA A 179 17.97 5.74 -25.14
C ALA A 179 18.56 4.78 -24.06
N LYS A 180 19.03 5.33 -22.93
CA LYS A 180 19.49 4.51 -21.79
C LYS A 180 18.34 3.73 -21.14
N LEU A 181 17.14 4.31 -21.04
CA LEU A 181 15.97 3.59 -20.52
C LEU A 181 15.68 2.36 -21.37
N ILE A 182 15.69 2.50 -22.70
CA ILE A 182 15.43 1.39 -23.63
C ILE A 182 16.53 0.33 -23.53
N LYS A 183 17.80 0.75 -23.44
CA LYS A 183 18.95 -0.16 -23.47
C LYS A 183 19.16 -0.95 -22.17
N TYR A 184 18.96 -0.32 -21.01
CA TYR A 184 19.41 -0.87 -19.72
C TYR A 184 18.27 -1.24 -18.76
N CYS A 185 17.07 -0.68 -18.92
CA CYS A 185 16.00 -0.92 -17.95
C CYS A 185 15.17 -2.14 -18.33
N LYS A 186 14.87 -2.96 -17.33
CA LYS A 186 13.96 -4.11 -17.46
C LYS A 186 12.51 -3.71 -17.18
N VAL A 187 12.31 -2.76 -16.26
CA VAL A 187 10.97 -2.32 -15.85
C VAL A 187 10.87 -0.80 -16.02
N ILE A 188 9.78 -0.36 -16.65
CA ILE A 188 9.46 1.05 -16.83
C ILE A 188 8.25 1.39 -15.96
N ARG A 189 8.36 2.49 -15.20
CA ARG A 189 7.26 3.02 -14.40
C ARG A 189 7.00 4.48 -14.77
N VAL A 190 5.75 4.83 -14.87
CA VAL A 190 5.31 6.20 -15.10
C VAL A 190 5.03 6.87 -13.77
N VAL A 191 5.48 8.10 -13.61
CA VAL A 191 5.14 8.96 -12.48
C VAL A 191 3.86 9.70 -12.83
N ALA A 192 2.79 9.35 -12.15
CA ALA A 192 1.48 9.98 -12.31
C ALA A 192 1.07 10.70 -11.02
N HIS A 193 0.31 11.77 -11.15
CA HIS A 193 -0.28 12.45 -10.00
C HIS A 193 -1.77 12.69 -10.16
N THR A 194 -2.48 12.70 -9.03
CA THR A 194 -3.91 13.03 -9.01
C THR A 194 -4.17 14.53 -9.12
N GLN A 195 -5.37 14.89 -9.54
CA GLN A 195 -5.85 16.28 -9.60
C GLN A 195 -6.74 16.60 -8.39
N MET A 196 -6.12 16.98 -7.26
CA MET A 196 -6.83 17.21 -6.00
C MET A 196 -7.83 18.38 -6.02
N LYS A 197 -7.64 19.36 -6.91
CA LYS A 197 -8.54 20.51 -7.04
C LYS A 197 -9.96 20.10 -7.46
N LEU A 198 -10.10 19.01 -8.20
CA LEU A 198 -11.38 18.52 -8.68
C LEU A 198 -12.27 17.98 -7.55
N LEU A 199 -11.67 17.36 -6.53
CA LEU A 199 -12.36 16.71 -5.42
C LEU A 199 -13.01 17.68 -4.39
N LYS A 200 -12.90 19.01 -4.62
CA LYS A 200 -13.36 20.09 -3.72
C LYS A 200 -12.98 19.88 -2.23
N LYS A 201 -11.84 19.22 -1.95
CA LYS A 201 -11.31 19.05 -0.59
C LYS A 201 -10.36 20.18 -0.22
N ARG A 202 -10.14 20.41 1.09
CA ARG A 202 -9.17 21.39 1.60
C ARG A 202 -7.73 21.16 1.09
N GLN A 203 -7.35 19.90 0.86
CA GLN A 203 -6.02 19.55 0.40
C GLN A 203 -5.85 19.85 -1.09
N LYS A 204 -4.97 20.79 -1.44
CA LYS A 204 -4.56 21.05 -2.84
C LYS A 204 -3.23 20.37 -3.24
N LYS A 205 -2.64 19.57 -2.35
CA LYS A 205 -1.35 18.87 -2.59
C LYS A 205 -1.62 17.56 -3.33
N ALA A 206 -1.15 17.43 -4.58
CA ALA A 206 -1.36 16.22 -5.37
C ALA A 206 -0.71 14.98 -4.75
N HIS A 207 -1.29 13.81 -5.01
CA HIS A 207 -0.71 12.52 -4.65
C HIS A 207 0.05 11.97 -5.86
N ILE A 208 1.38 11.88 -5.76
CA ILE A 208 2.25 11.38 -6.84
C ILE A 208 2.56 9.90 -6.63
N MET A 209 2.21 9.01 -7.54
CA MET A 209 2.59 7.59 -7.50
C MET A 209 3.40 7.18 -8.73
N GLU A 210 4.19 6.14 -8.58
CA GLU A 210 4.71 5.39 -9.73
C GLU A 210 3.73 4.28 -10.07
N ILE A 211 3.44 4.11 -11.35
CA ILE A 211 2.62 3.03 -11.89
C ILE A 211 3.47 2.28 -12.90
N GLN A 212 3.53 0.96 -12.79
CA GLN A 212 4.27 0.14 -13.73
C GLN A 212 3.53 0.07 -15.07
N LEU A 213 4.27 0.17 -16.16
CA LEU A 213 3.75 -0.15 -17.49
C LEU A 213 4.00 -1.62 -17.77
N ASN A 214 2.93 -2.34 -18.07
CA ASN A 214 2.98 -3.73 -18.50
C ASN A 214 2.53 -3.85 -19.95
N GLY A 215 2.94 -4.91 -20.62
CA GLY A 215 2.63 -5.14 -22.04
C GLY A 215 3.70 -4.62 -23.00
N GLY A 216 3.83 -5.26 -24.15
CA GLY A 216 4.75 -4.87 -25.22
C GLY A 216 6.23 -4.91 -24.83
N THR A 217 7.05 -4.38 -25.74
CA THR A 217 8.50 -4.26 -25.53
C THR A 217 8.86 -3.03 -24.69
N ILE A 218 10.05 -3.01 -24.09
CA ILE A 218 10.53 -1.86 -23.30
C ILE A 218 10.53 -0.56 -24.15
N ALA A 219 10.89 -0.65 -25.43
CA ALA A 219 10.86 0.49 -26.35
C ALA A 219 9.43 1.05 -26.51
N GLN A 220 8.44 0.17 -26.70
CA GLN A 220 7.03 0.57 -26.78
C GLN A 220 6.55 1.18 -25.46
N LYS A 221 6.96 0.65 -24.31
CA LYS A 221 6.63 1.25 -22.99
C LYS A 221 7.19 2.65 -22.82
N VAL A 222 8.44 2.86 -23.24
CA VAL A 222 9.09 4.18 -23.18
C VAL A 222 8.42 5.16 -24.14
N GLN A 223 8.09 4.72 -25.35
CA GLN A 223 7.36 5.52 -26.32
C GLN A 223 5.98 5.91 -25.80
N TRP A 224 5.22 4.94 -25.28
CA TRP A 224 3.92 5.18 -24.66
C TRP A 224 4.03 6.23 -23.55
N ALA A 225 5.04 6.12 -22.67
CA ALA A 225 5.26 7.08 -21.60
C ALA A 225 5.52 8.50 -22.14
N ARG A 226 6.32 8.63 -23.20
CA ARG A 226 6.62 9.92 -23.85
C ARG A 226 5.38 10.55 -24.47
N GLU A 227 4.57 9.76 -25.17
CA GLU A 227 3.33 10.23 -25.81
C GLU A 227 2.25 10.65 -24.81
N HIS A 228 2.27 10.08 -23.60
CA HIS A 228 1.32 10.37 -22.53
C HIS A 228 1.80 11.43 -21.54
N PHE A 229 2.98 12.02 -21.72
CA PHE A 229 3.41 13.16 -20.91
C PHE A 229 2.40 14.30 -21.00
N GLU A 230 2.05 14.85 -19.83
CA GLU A 230 1.14 15.99 -19.66
C GLU A 230 -0.29 15.73 -20.11
N LYS A 231 -0.63 14.48 -20.46
CA LYS A 231 -1.99 14.07 -20.80
C LYS A 231 -2.73 13.52 -19.58
N PRO A 232 -4.04 13.79 -19.45
CA PRO A 232 -4.88 13.16 -18.45
C PRO A 232 -5.17 11.71 -18.83
N VAL A 233 -5.01 10.81 -17.87
CA VAL A 233 -5.41 9.40 -17.97
C VAL A 233 -6.68 9.21 -17.11
N PRO A 234 -7.84 8.95 -17.74
CA PRO A 234 -9.06 8.61 -17.01
C PRO A 234 -9.01 7.16 -16.49
N ILE A 235 -9.82 6.85 -15.48
CA ILE A 235 -9.88 5.50 -14.91
C ILE A 235 -10.36 4.44 -15.91
N SER A 236 -11.22 4.82 -16.85
CA SER A 236 -11.75 3.94 -17.91
C SER A 236 -10.69 3.41 -18.87
N GLN A 237 -9.52 4.06 -18.94
CA GLN A 237 -8.38 3.56 -19.73
C GLN A 237 -7.58 2.49 -18.98
N VAL A 238 -7.75 2.38 -17.66
CA VAL A 238 -6.94 1.49 -16.80
C VAL A 238 -7.70 0.25 -16.37
N PHE A 239 -8.99 0.39 -16.03
CA PHE A 239 -9.82 -0.71 -15.56
C PHE A 239 -11.07 -0.84 -16.42
N SER A 240 -11.49 -2.09 -16.64
CA SER A 240 -12.72 -2.42 -17.38
C SER A 240 -13.90 -2.56 -16.42
N SER A 241 -15.13 -2.47 -16.95
CA SER A 241 -16.32 -2.88 -16.17
C SER A 241 -16.19 -4.35 -15.79
N ASP A 242 -16.70 -4.69 -14.61
CA ASP A 242 -16.80 -6.07 -14.09
C ASP A 242 -15.44 -6.80 -13.91
N GLU A 243 -14.34 -6.04 -13.96
CA GLU A 243 -13.00 -6.53 -13.67
C GLU A 243 -12.76 -6.64 -12.15
N MET A 244 -12.07 -7.70 -11.75
CA MET A 244 -11.63 -7.89 -10.36
C MET A 244 -10.40 -7.00 -10.09
N ILE A 245 -10.55 -6.07 -9.14
CA ILE A 245 -9.50 -5.11 -8.78
C ILE A 245 -9.01 -5.30 -7.34
N ASP A 246 -7.73 -5.01 -7.12
CA ASP A 246 -7.12 -4.97 -5.79
C ASP A 246 -7.16 -3.55 -5.19
N THR A 247 -7.72 -3.42 -3.99
CA THR A 247 -7.73 -2.14 -3.27
C THR A 247 -6.64 -2.08 -2.21
N ILE A 248 -5.67 -1.18 -2.37
CA ILE A 248 -4.58 -0.96 -1.40
C ILE A 248 -4.77 0.39 -0.72
N SER A 249 -5.07 0.36 0.58
CA SER A 249 -5.31 1.56 1.38
C SER A 249 -4.71 1.49 2.77
N VAL A 250 -4.78 2.60 3.50
CA VAL A 250 -4.45 2.65 4.93
C VAL A 250 -5.76 2.61 5.70
N THR A 251 -5.87 1.70 6.67
CA THR A 251 -7.08 1.54 7.48
C THR A 251 -7.32 2.74 8.38
N LYS A 252 -8.57 2.88 8.86
CA LYS A 252 -8.93 3.94 9.81
C LYS A 252 -8.13 3.75 11.10
N GLY A 253 -7.50 4.83 11.56
CA GLY A 253 -6.77 4.83 12.83
C GLY A 253 -7.73 4.86 14.01
N HIS A 254 -7.55 3.93 14.96
CA HIS A 254 -8.37 3.85 16.18
C HIS A 254 -7.61 4.23 17.47
N GLY A 255 -6.39 4.78 17.35
CA GLY A 255 -5.57 5.15 18.50
C GLY A 255 -4.96 3.93 19.20
N TYR A 256 -4.68 4.09 20.50
CA TYR A 256 -4.24 3.00 21.36
C TYR A 256 -5.43 2.09 21.70
N LYS A 257 -5.25 0.77 21.62
CA LYS A 257 -6.28 -0.25 21.88
C LYS A 257 -5.65 -1.39 22.69
N GLY A 258 -6.43 -1.96 23.62
CA GLY A 258 -6.07 -3.15 24.40
C GLY A 258 -6.19 -4.44 23.60
#